data_AF-F8QA17-F1
#
_entry.id   AF-F8QA17-F1
#
_cell.length_a   1.000
_cell.length_b   1.000
_cell.length_c   1.000
_cell.angle_alpha   90.00
_cell.angle_beta   90.00
_cell.angle_gamma   90.00
#
_symmetry.space_group_name_H-M   'P 1'
#
loop_
_entity.id
_entity.type
_entity.pdbx_description
1 polymer ?
#
loop_
_entity_poly.entity_id
_entity_poly.type
_entity_poly.pdbx_seq_one_letter_code
_entity_poly.pdbx_strand_id
1 'polypeptide(L)'
;MEGHIIERVKSNNFASKSGREAFWRKHCLAISLVKADTNKKHRKTQVCSRCPTIKFPGSTGSACHHKKKHCSDGVPVTISEPASDLPPWPQPQGIFVNGTHFHPHTFLSKI
;
A
#
# COMPACT_ATOMS: atom_id res chain seq x y z
N MET A 1 -3.86 13.76 -9.27
CA MET A 1 -2.45 13.59 -8.84
C MET A 1 -1.84 12.29 -9.39
N GLU A 2 -2.49 11.12 -9.22
CA GLU A 2 -2.03 9.85 -9.83
C GLU A 2 -1.84 9.89 -11.36
N GLY A 3 -2.76 10.54 -12.10
CA GLY A 3 -2.66 10.64 -13.56
C GLY A 3 -1.34 11.25 -14.05
N HIS A 4 -0.88 12.31 -13.39
CA HIS A 4 0.40 12.96 -13.71
C HIS A 4 1.61 12.08 -13.34
N ILE A 5 1.50 11.24 -12.31
CA ILE A 5 2.58 10.33 -11.91
C ILE A 5 2.74 9.24 -12.98
N ILE A 6 1.64 8.65 -13.43
CA ILE A 6 1.63 7.62 -14.48
C ILE A 6 2.17 8.18 -15.80
N GLU A 7 1.73 9.37 -16.21
CA GLU A 7 2.19 10.04 -17.42
C GLU A 7 3.71 10.33 -17.38
N ARG A 8 4.21 10.81 -16.25
CA ARG A 8 5.64 11.11 -16.06
C ARG A 8 6.52 9.87 -16.05
N VAL A 9 6.05 8.77 -15.46
CA VAL A 9 6.77 7.48 -15.52
C VAL A 9 6.82 6.95 -16.95
N LYS A 10 5.72 7.02 -17.71
CA LYS A 10 5.69 6.59 -19.12
C LYS A 10 6.56 7.43 -20.04
N SER A 11 6.55 8.75 -19.86
CA SER A 11 7.33 9.70 -20.67
C SER A 11 8.78 9.87 -20.20
N ASN A 12 9.16 9.23 -19.08
CA ASN A 12 10.45 9.38 -18.43
C ASN A 12 10.81 10.86 -18.14
N ASN A 13 9.81 11.71 -17.91
CA ASN A 13 9.98 13.15 -17.70
C ASN A 13 9.66 13.54 -16.25
N PHE A 14 10.71 13.78 -15.47
CA PHE A 14 10.61 14.17 -14.06
C PHE A 14 10.83 15.66 -13.82
N ALA A 15 10.94 16.49 -14.85
CA ALA A 15 11.18 17.92 -14.68
C ALA A 15 9.98 18.62 -14.03
N SER A 16 10.23 19.35 -12.93
CA SER A 16 9.28 20.31 -12.35
C SER A 16 9.26 21.62 -13.15
N LYS A 17 8.32 22.52 -12.85
CA LYS A 17 8.31 23.90 -13.41
C LYS A 17 9.60 24.67 -13.16
N SER A 18 10.38 24.27 -12.13
CA SER A 18 11.70 24.85 -11.81
C SER A 18 12.88 24.11 -12.45
N GLY A 19 12.63 23.16 -13.35
CA GLY A 19 13.65 22.29 -13.97
C GLY A 19 14.19 21.18 -13.06
N ARG A 20 13.97 21.26 -11.74
CA ARG A 20 14.43 20.25 -10.78
C ARG A 20 13.61 18.96 -10.88
N GLU A 21 14.29 17.82 -10.84
CA GLU A 21 13.66 16.48 -10.95
C GLU A 21 13.46 15.76 -9.61
N ALA A 22 14.17 16.16 -8.55
CA ALA A 22 14.25 15.40 -7.30
C ALA A 22 12.88 15.10 -6.68
N PHE A 23 11.97 16.08 -6.71
CA PHE A 23 10.60 15.91 -6.22
C PHE A 23 9.87 14.81 -6.97
N TRP A 24 9.82 14.88 -8.30
CA TRP A 24 9.09 13.91 -9.12
C TRP A 24 9.77 12.55 -9.15
N ARG A 25 11.10 12.47 -9.13
CA ARG A 25 11.78 11.17 -8.97
C ARG A 25 11.41 10.51 -7.65
N LYS A 26 11.50 11.24 -6.53
CA LYS A 26 11.08 10.71 -5.22
C LYS A 26 9.62 10.29 -5.24
N HIS A 27 8.73 11.09 -5.82
CA HIS A 27 7.29 10.83 -5.81
C HIS A 27 6.87 9.71 -6.76
N CYS A 28 7.44 9.63 -7.96
CA CYS A 28 7.18 8.59 -8.95
C CYS A 28 7.80 7.25 -8.59
N LEU A 29 8.97 7.24 -7.92
CA LEU A 29 9.61 6.00 -7.43
C LEU A 29 9.04 5.52 -6.10
N ALA A 30 8.49 6.41 -5.27
CA ALA A 30 7.84 6.03 -4.01
C ALA A 30 6.55 5.22 -4.25
N ILE A 31 5.94 5.33 -5.43
CA ILE A 31 4.68 4.67 -5.76
C ILE A 31 4.87 3.80 -7.00
N SER A 32 4.99 2.48 -6.81
CA SER A 32 5.03 1.51 -7.91
C SER A 32 3.66 1.40 -8.59
N LEU A 33 3.32 2.38 -9.43
CA LEU A 33 2.03 2.47 -10.14
C LEU A 33 2.03 1.78 -11.51
N VAL A 34 3.20 1.45 -12.07
CA VAL A 34 3.31 0.88 -13.42
C VAL A 34 3.59 -0.62 -13.33
N LYS A 35 2.63 -1.43 -13.83
CA LYS A 35 2.86 -2.84 -14.19
C LYS A 35 3.35 -2.89 -15.64
N ALA A 36 4.34 -3.75 -15.89
CA ALA A 36 4.76 -4.10 -17.25
C ALA A 36 3.56 -4.54 -18.09
N ASP A 37 3.48 -4.02 -19.32
CA ASP A 37 2.36 -4.18 -20.23
C ASP A 37 2.01 -5.66 -20.46
N THR A 38 0.81 -6.08 -20.05
CA THR A 38 0.24 -7.36 -20.48
C THR A 38 -1.26 -7.17 -20.77
N ASN A 39 -1.63 -7.45 -22.03
CA ASN A 39 -2.93 -7.25 -22.69
C ASN A 39 -4.11 -8.07 -22.10
N LYS A 40 -4.35 -8.06 -20.79
CA LYS A 40 -5.46 -8.77 -20.14
C LYS A 40 -6.32 -7.80 -19.35
N LYS A 41 -7.64 -7.77 -19.60
CA LYS A 41 -8.66 -6.98 -18.87
C LYS A 41 -8.28 -6.84 -17.39
N HIS A 42 -7.68 -5.70 -17.03
CA HIS A 42 -7.11 -5.53 -15.70
C HIS A 42 -8.24 -5.31 -14.69
N ARG A 43 -8.34 -6.20 -13.69
CA ARG A 43 -9.16 -5.93 -12.50
C ARG A 43 -8.67 -4.62 -11.87
N LYS A 44 -9.61 -3.74 -11.53
CA LYS A 44 -9.34 -2.46 -10.84
C LYS A 44 -8.38 -2.68 -9.67
N THR A 45 -7.27 -1.94 -9.65
CA THR A 45 -6.29 -1.95 -8.56
C THR A 45 -7.01 -1.80 -7.23
N GLN A 46 -6.82 -2.77 -6.34
CA GLN A 46 -7.44 -2.75 -5.03
C GLN A 46 -6.54 -1.96 -4.09
N VAL A 47 -7.04 -0.83 -3.58
CA VAL A 47 -6.36 0.00 -2.58
C VAL A 47 -6.93 -0.31 -1.20
N CYS A 48 -6.08 -0.30 -0.18
CA CYS A 48 -6.48 -0.43 1.21
C CYS A 48 -6.99 0.91 1.74
N SER A 49 -8.18 0.94 2.33
CA SER A 49 -8.72 2.16 2.95
C SER A 49 -8.00 2.55 4.24
N ARG A 50 -7.28 1.61 4.89
CA ARG A 50 -6.59 1.86 6.17
C ARG A 50 -5.17 2.41 6.01
N CYS A 51 -4.35 1.86 5.12
CA CYS A 51 -2.95 2.29 4.89
C CYS A 51 -2.69 2.98 3.55
N PRO A 52 -3.74 3.39 2.81
CA PRO A 52 -3.69 3.83 1.41
C PRO A 52 -2.78 3.11 0.40
N THR A 53 -2.34 1.87 0.63
CA THR A 53 -1.47 1.14 -0.31
C THR A 53 -2.23 0.16 -1.22
N ILE A 54 -1.60 -0.21 -2.34
CA ILE A 54 -2.07 -1.28 -3.22
C ILE A 54 -2.06 -2.61 -2.45
N LYS A 55 -3.19 -3.30 -2.37
CA LYS A 55 -3.33 -4.56 -1.63
C LYS A 55 -2.51 -5.71 -2.22
N PHE A 56 -2.31 -5.72 -3.54
CA PHE A 56 -1.67 -6.82 -4.26
C PHE A 56 -0.65 -6.30 -5.30
N PRO A 57 0.48 -5.70 -4.86
CA PRO A 57 1.42 -5.05 -5.76
C PRO A 57 2.34 -6.04 -6.50
N GLY A 58 2.64 -7.21 -5.91
CA GLY A 58 3.50 -8.23 -6.51
C GLY A 58 2.77 -9.27 -7.38
N SER A 59 3.52 -10.27 -7.86
CA SER A 59 2.98 -11.48 -8.49
C SER A 59 2.12 -12.30 -7.52
N THR A 60 1.36 -13.25 -8.03
CA THR A 60 0.50 -14.14 -7.23
C THR A 60 1.29 -14.79 -6.10
N GLY A 61 0.83 -14.61 -4.86
CA GLY A 61 1.46 -15.22 -3.67
C GLY A 61 2.61 -14.41 -3.05
N SER A 62 2.87 -13.18 -3.52
CA SER A 62 3.94 -12.35 -2.95
C SER A 62 3.66 -11.97 -1.48
N ALA A 63 4.69 -12.03 -0.64
CA ALA A 63 4.60 -11.71 0.79
C ALA A 63 4.23 -10.23 1.08
N CYS A 64 4.37 -9.33 0.10
CA CYS A 64 3.94 -7.94 0.21
C CYS A 64 2.44 -7.74 -0.01
N HIS A 65 1.69 -8.80 -0.31
CA HIS A 65 0.24 -8.75 -0.43
C HIS A 65 -0.40 -8.59 0.93
N HIS A 66 -1.41 -7.72 1.02
CA HIS A 66 -2.31 -7.73 2.15
C HIS A 66 -3.02 -9.07 2.22
N LYS A 67 -3.19 -9.58 3.43
CA LYS A 67 -4.05 -10.73 3.65
C LYS A 67 -5.50 -10.35 3.33
N LYS A 68 -6.27 -11.31 2.82
CA LYS A 68 -7.69 -11.12 2.50
C LYS A 68 -8.42 -10.52 3.72
N LYS A 69 -9.16 -9.42 3.51
CA LYS A 69 -9.89 -8.64 4.54
C LYS A 69 -9.03 -7.90 5.58
N HIS A 70 -7.70 -7.91 5.48
CA HIS A 70 -6.82 -7.26 6.46
C HIS A 70 -5.92 -6.20 5.80
N CYS A 71 -5.43 -5.26 6.59
CA CYS A 71 -4.44 -4.27 6.22
C CYS A 71 -3.01 -4.84 6.38
N SER A 72 -1.99 -4.13 5.91
CA SER A 72 -0.58 -4.47 6.11
C SER A 72 -0.16 -4.51 7.58
N ASP A 73 -0.86 -3.77 8.45
CA ASP A 73 -0.64 -3.76 9.89
C ASP A 73 -1.45 -4.84 10.63
N GLY A 74 -2.10 -5.76 9.90
CA GLY A 74 -2.83 -6.91 10.45
C GLY A 74 -4.26 -6.63 10.89
N VAL A 75 -4.71 -5.38 10.86
CA VAL A 75 -6.06 -5.00 11.30
C VAL A 75 -7.11 -5.36 10.24
N PRO A 76 -8.27 -5.91 10.63
CA PRO A 76 -9.37 -6.16 9.70
C PRO A 76 -9.89 -4.84 9.11
N VAL A 77 -10.17 -4.87 7.81
CA VAL A 77 -10.70 -3.72 7.04
C VAL A 77 -12.14 -4.01 6.60
N THR A 78 -12.85 -4.85 7.34
CA THR A 78 -14.26 -5.16 7.10
C THR A 78 -15.10 -3.89 7.25
N ILE A 79 -15.99 -3.67 6.28
CA ILE A 79 -16.91 -2.51 6.23
C ILE A 79 -17.96 -2.57 7.36
N SER A 80 -18.08 -3.69 8.07
CA SER A 80 -19.11 -3.96 9.07
C SER A 80 -18.74 -3.59 10.50
N GLU A 81 -17.45 -3.39 10.81
CA GLU A 81 -17.04 -2.96 12.15
C GLU A 81 -17.05 -1.42 12.20
N PRO A 82 -17.71 -0.80 13.19
CA PRO A 82 -17.66 0.64 13.33
C PRO A 82 -16.20 1.05 13.50
N ALA A 83 -15.75 2.03 12.71
CA ALA A 83 -14.37 2.49 12.70
C ALA A 83 -13.84 2.94 14.08
N SER A 84 -14.74 3.17 15.04
CA SER A 84 -14.47 3.52 16.43
C SER A 84 -13.71 2.45 17.22
N ASP A 85 -13.86 1.17 16.87
CA ASP A 85 -13.29 0.06 17.66
C ASP A 85 -11.97 -0.45 17.07
N LEU A 86 -11.55 0.11 15.93
CA LEU A 86 -10.29 -0.26 15.30
C LEU A 86 -9.14 0.50 15.96
N PRO A 87 -8.00 -0.17 16.22
CA PRO A 87 -6.84 0.50 16.78
C PRO A 87 -6.32 1.59 15.81
N PRO A 88 -5.63 2.62 16.32
CA PRO A 88 -5.02 3.65 15.48
C PRO A 88 -4.01 3.04 14.51
N TRP A 89 -3.88 3.67 13.34
CA TRP A 89 -2.88 3.31 12.35
C TRP A 89 -1.61 4.17 12.53
N PRO A 90 -0.39 3.63 12.35
CA PRO A 90 -0.08 2.21 12.13
C PRO A 90 0.00 1.44 13.45
N GLN A 91 -0.46 0.19 13.44
CA GLN A 91 -0.13 -0.74 14.53
C GLN A 91 1.37 -1.10 14.48
N PRO A 92 2.02 -1.34 15.63
CA PRO A 92 3.41 -1.78 15.67
C PRO A 92 3.65 -3.02 14.81
N GLN A 93 4.71 -2.99 13.99
CA GLN A 93 5.03 -4.11 13.09
C GLN A 93 5.30 -5.40 13.88
N GLY A 94 4.89 -6.55 13.34
CA GLY A 94 5.19 -7.86 13.94
C GLY A 94 4.33 -8.25 15.15
N ILE A 95 3.37 -7.42 15.56
CA ILE A 95 2.37 -7.83 16.57
C ILE A 95 1.34 -8.79 15.97
N PHE A 96 1.23 -8.86 14.64
CA PHE A 96 0.44 -9.86 13.95
C PHE A 96 1.36 -10.79 13.15
N VAL A 97 1.26 -12.09 13.41
CA VAL A 97 1.84 -13.12 12.53
C VAL A 97 0.80 -13.55 11.52
N ASN A 98 1.23 -13.62 10.26
CA ASN A 98 0.38 -13.91 9.12
C ASN A 98 -0.87 -13.03 9.05
N GLY A 99 -0.88 -11.83 9.66
CA GLY A 99 -2.01 -10.90 9.67
C GLY A 99 -3.29 -11.42 10.36
N THR A 100 -3.24 -12.51 11.13
CA THR A 100 -4.42 -13.05 11.85
C THR A 100 -4.14 -13.47 13.29
N HIS A 101 -2.90 -13.71 13.67
CA HIS A 101 -2.54 -14.08 15.04
C HIS A 101 -1.89 -12.90 15.74
N PHE A 102 -2.58 -12.33 16.72
CA PHE A 102 -2.01 -11.30 17.58
C PHE A 102 -0.99 -11.91 18.54
N HIS A 103 0.15 -11.23 18.72
CA HIS A 103 1.24 -11.59 19.63
C HIS A 103 1.28 -10.60 20.80
N PRO A 104 0.62 -10.91 21.93
CA PRO A 104 0.52 -10.00 23.06
C PRO A 104 1.89 -9.58 23.60
N HIS A 105 2.85 -10.49 23.65
CA HIS A 105 4.20 -10.19 24.15
C HIS A 105 4.93 -9.16 23.28
N THR A 106 4.83 -9.28 21.94
CA THR A 106 5.39 -8.32 20.99
C THR A 106 4.69 -6.96 21.06
N PHE A 107 3.40 -6.95 21.40
CA PHE A 107 2.66 -5.71 21.58
C PHE A 107 3.07 -5.00 22.87
N LEU A 108 3.12 -5.72 24.00
CA LEU A 108 3.50 -5.18 25.31
C LEU A 108 4.93 -4.64 25.33
N SER A 109 5.84 -5.15 24.50
CA SER A 109 7.21 -4.62 24.39
C SER A 109 7.33 -3.37 23.50
N LYS A 110 6.25 -2.95 22.84
CA LYS A 110 6.24 -1.82 21.89
C LYS A 110 5.34 -0.67 22.32
N ILE A 111 4.72 -0.76 23.50
CA ILE A 111 3.89 0.27 24.12
C ILE A 111 4.58 0.88 25.33
#